data_AF-A0A3N6B2D3-F1
#
_entry.id   AF-A0A3N6B2D3-F1
#
_cell.length_a   1.000
_cell.length_b   1.000
_cell.length_c   1.000
_cell.angle_alpha   90.00
_cell.angle_beta   90.00
_cell.angle_gamma   90.00
#
_symmetry.space_group_name_H-M   'P 1'
#
loop_
_entity.id
_entity.type
_entity.pdbx_description
1 polymer ?
#
loop_
_entity_poly.entity_id
_entity_poly.type
_entity_poly.pdbx_seq_one_letter_code
_entity_poly.pdbx_strand_id
1 'polypeptide(L)' 'VGRLLPVLAPVHVAFLRRQDLLMNHADFFSSVKLGDAESYLVLVTGPSRTADIEKTLVLGVHGPQKHYVILTE' A
#
# COMPACT_ATOMS: atom_id res chain seq x y z
N VAL A 1 -15.62 -1.44 10.61
CA VAL A 1 -15.38 -0.13 9.95
C VAL A 1 -13.93 0.06 9.51
N GLY A 2 -12.91 -0.33 10.31
CA GLY A 2 -11.49 -0.08 9.96
C GLY A 2 -10.98 -0.62 8.62
N ARG A 3 -11.56 -1.70 8.09
CA ARG A 3 -11.15 -2.32 6.81
C ARG A 3 -11.62 -1.58 5.55
N LEU A 4 -12.50 -0.59 5.69
CA LEU A 4 -13.05 0.18 4.55
C LEU A 4 -12.21 1.42 4.21
N LEU A 5 -11.51 1.98 5.19
CA LEU A 5 -10.77 3.23 5.04
C LEU A 5 -9.63 3.15 4.01
N PRO A 6 -8.83 2.06 3.93
CA PRO A 6 -7.77 1.95 2.94
C PRO A 6 -8.27 1.91 1.49
N VAL A 7 -9.57 1.69 1.27
CA VAL A 7 -10.18 1.56 -0.06
C VAL A 7 -11.05 2.77 -0.40
N LEU A 8 -11.83 3.28 0.56
CA LEU A 8 -12.85 4.30 0.31
C LEU A 8 -12.42 5.73 0.64
N ALA A 9 -11.34 5.90 1.42
CA ALA A 9 -10.88 7.25 1.73
C ALA A 9 -10.42 7.95 0.44
N PRO A 10 -10.88 9.17 0.12
CA PRO A 10 -10.42 9.88 -1.07
C PRO A 10 -8.92 10.24 -0.98
N VAL A 11 -8.41 10.38 0.24
CA VAL A 11 -7.00 10.64 0.54
C VAL A 11 -6.53 9.68 1.63
N HIS A 12 -5.40 9.02 1.39
CA HIS A 12 -4.72 8.17 2.37
C HIS A 12 -3.31 8.73 2.65
N VAL A 13 -3.01 8.98 3.92
CA VAL A 13 -1.69 9.46 4.38
C VAL A 13 -1.09 8.41 5.32
N ALA A 14 0.07 7.86 4.93
CA ALA A 14 0.81 6.90 5.72
C ALA A 14 2.11 7.53 6.24
N PHE A 15 2.40 7.33 7.52
CA PHE A 15 3.70 7.65 8.12
C PHE A 15 4.52 6.38 8.17
N LEU A 16 5.72 6.41 7.60
CA LEU A 16 6.62 5.27 7.54
C LEU A 16 7.96 5.67 8.14
N ARG A 17 8.45 4.92 9.13
CA ARG A 17 9.79 5.14 9.68
C ARG A 17 10.82 4.65 8.68
N ARG A 18 11.92 5.38 8.53
CA ARG A 18 12.96 5.04 7.57
C ARG A 18 13.57 3.66 7.83
N GLN A 19 13.70 3.30 9.10
CA GLN A 19 14.21 1.99 9.53
C GLN A 19 13.28 0.80 9.20
N ASP A 20 12.00 1.05 8.91
CA ASP A 20 11.02 0.01 8.54
C ASP A 20 10.96 -0.19 7.01
N LEU A 21 11.78 0.53 6.22
CA LEU A 21 11.88 0.32 4.77
C LEU A 21 12.63 -0.99 4.49
N LEU A 22 11.97 -1.86 3.72
CA LEU A 22 12.53 -3.13 3.25
C LEU A 22 12.93 -3.03 1.79
N MET A 23 13.90 -3.83 1.37
CA MET A 23 14.41 -3.79 -0.01
C MET A 23 13.41 -4.41 -1.00
N ASN A 24 12.68 -5.44 -0.57
CA ASN A 24 11.72 -6.12 -1.43
C ASN A 24 10.56 -6.76 -0.63
N HIS A 25 9.54 -7.24 -1.33
CA HIS A 25 8.37 -7.87 -0.71
C HIS A 25 8.68 -9.23 -0.05
N ALA A 26 9.71 -9.96 -0.51
CA ALA A 26 10.08 -11.24 0.09
C ALA A 26 10.60 -11.04 1.52
N ASP A 27 11.35 -9.96 1.76
CA ASP A 27 11.79 -9.56 3.10
C ASP A 27 10.58 -9.32 4.02
N PHE A 28 9.55 -8.63 3.50
CA PHE A 28 8.31 -8.38 4.23
C PHE A 28 7.61 -9.69 4.62
N PHE A 29 7.33 -10.56 3.64
CA PHE A 29 6.62 -11.81 3.90
C PHE A 29 7.41 -12.78 4.78
N SER A 30 8.75 -12.69 4.79
CA SER A 30 9.60 -13.45 5.71
C SER A 30 9.55 -12.92 7.14
N SER A 31 9.33 -11.61 7.31
CA SER A 31 9.27 -10.95 8.63
C SER A 31 7.90 -11.03 9.32
N VAL A 32 6.81 -11.15 8.54
CA VAL A 32 5.45 -11.16 9.07
C VAL A 32 5.00 -12.59 9.37
N LYS A 33 4.59 -12.84 10.62
CA LYS A 33 3.90 -14.07 11.01
C LYS A 33 2.40 -13.91 10.85
N LEU A 34 1.88 -14.32 9.69
CA LEU A 34 0.44 -14.36 9.44
C LEU A 34 -0.16 -15.53 10.23
N GLY A 35 -0.95 -15.27 11.27
CA GLY A 35 -1.64 -16.35 12.00
C GLY A 35 -2.17 -16.02 13.39
N ASP A 36 -1.45 -15.25 14.21
CA ASP A 36 -1.75 -15.21 15.66
C ASP A 36 -2.44 -13.92 16.17
N ALA A 37 -2.41 -12.82 15.41
CA ALA A 37 -3.04 -11.54 15.83
C ALA A 37 -3.58 -10.68 14.67
N GLU A 38 -3.01 -10.81 13.47
CA GLU A 38 -3.37 -10.00 12.31
C GLU A 38 -4.38 -10.72 11.40
N SER A 39 -5.67 -10.48 11.64
CA SER A 39 -6.76 -11.07 10.86
C SER A 39 -6.99 -10.39 9.50
N TYR A 40 -6.18 -9.40 9.15
CA TYR A 40 -6.36 -8.56 7.96
C TYR A 40 -5.07 -7.84 7.56
N LEU A 41 -4.70 -7.97 6.30
CA LEU A 41 -3.58 -7.24 5.69
C LEU A 41 -4.08 -6.48 4.46
N VAL A 42 -3.69 -5.21 4.34
CA VAL A 42 -3.86 -4.42 3.11
C VAL A 42 -2.50 -4.16 2.50
N LEU A 43 -2.29 -4.69 1.30
CA LEU A 43 -1.09 -4.41 0.52
C LEU A 43 -1.41 -3.35 -0.54
N VAL A 44 -1.00 -2.11 -0.29
CA VAL A 44 -1.11 -1.02 -1.28
C VAL A 44 0.16 -1.03 -2.12
N THR A 45 0.03 -1.39 -3.40
CA THR A 45 1.15 -1.34 -4.35
C THR A 45 1.18 -0.01 -5.08
N GLY A 46 2.32 0.30 -5.70
CA GLY A 46 2.40 1.41 -6.65
C GLY A 46 1.47 1.21 -7.87
N PRO A 47 1.30 2.26 -8.70
CA PRO A 47 0.50 2.17 -9.92
C PRO A 47 0.98 0.99 -10.78
N SER A 48 0.04 0.23 -11.33
CA SER A 48 0.37 -0.92 -12.16
C SER A 48 1.25 -0.52 -13.35
N ARG A 49 2.23 -1.38 -13.66
CA ARG A 49 3.04 -1.30 -14.88
C ARG A 49 2.25 -1.50 -16.17
N THR A 50 0.93 -1.75 -16.13
CA THR A 50 0.08 -1.70 -17.34
C THR A 50 -0.08 -0.29 -17.91
N ALA A 51 0.16 0.77 -17.13
CA ALA A 51 0.38 2.11 -17.66
C ALA A 51 1.70 2.24 -18.46
N ASP A 52 2.53 1.19 -18.54
CA ASP A 52 3.74 1.11 -19.36
C ASP A 52 3.52 0.24 -20.63
N ILE A 53 2.45 -0.57 -20.67
CA ILE A 53 2.06 -1.36 -21.85
C ILE A 53 1.28 -0.50 -22.83
N GLU A 54 0.22 0.15 -22.36
CA GLU A 54 -0.64 1.05 -23.16
C GLU A 54 -0.22 2.54 -23.03
N LYS A 55 0.77 2.85 -22.18
CA LYS A 55 1.27 4.22 -21.88
C LYS A 55 0.22 5.23 -21.40
N THR A 56 -1.00 4.76 -21.15
CA THR A 56 -2.13 5.58 -20.72
C THR A 56 -2.49 5.13 -19.31
N LEU A 57 -2.39 6.05 -18.36
CA LEU A 57 -2.86 5.80 -17.00
C LEU A 57 -4.39 5.72 -17.04
N VAL A 58 -4.94 4.50 -17.06
CA VAL A 58 -6.35 4.30 -16.80
C VAL A 58 -6.56 4.48 -15.30
N LEU A 59 -7.14 5.62 -14.91
CA LEU A 59 -7.55 5.89 -13.54
C LEU A 59 -8.66 4.90 -13.15
N GLY A 60 -8.29 3.81 -12.50
CA GLY A 60 -9.26 2.92 -11.85
C GLY A 60 -9.93 3.61 -10.65
N VAL A 61 -11.16 3.22 -10.32
CA VAL A 61 -11.87 3.63 -9.09
C VAL A 61 -11.50 2.77 -7.88
N HIS A 62 -10.36 2.07 -7.95
CA HIS A 62 -9.93 1.09 -6.96
C HIS A 62 -8.96 1.72 -5.97
N GLY A 63 -9.50 2.23 -4.87
CA GLY A 63 -8.72 2.79 -3.77
C GLY A 63 -8.72 4.33 -3.71
N PRO A 64 -7.98 4.90 -2.76
CA PRO A 64 -7.85 6.34 -2.59
C PRO A 64 -7.35 7.04 -3.84
N GLN A 65 -7.97 8.18 -4.16
CA GLN A 65 -7.56 9.02 -5.29
C GLN A 65 -6.15 9.58 -5.09
N LYS A 66 -5.76 9.84 -3.84
CA LYS A 66 -4.44 10.36 -3.48
C LYS A 66 -3.84 9.53 -2.36
N HIS A 67 -2.59 9.11 -2.57
CA HIS A 67 -1.77 8.43 -1.58
C HIS A 67 -0.53 9.30 -1.28
N TYR A 68 -0.31 9.59 0.01
CA TYR A 68 0.89 10.24 0.50
C TYR A 68 1.61 9.33 1.48
N VAL A 69 2.93 9.22 1.31
CA VAL A 69 3.81 8.54 2.27
C VAL A 69 4.78 9.58 2.82
N ILE A 70 4.75 9.76 4.13
CA ILE A 70 5.65 10.66 4.84
C ILE A 70 6.70 9.79 5.52
N LEU A 71 7.95 9.92 5.07
CA LEU A 71 9.07 9.29 5.73
C LEU A 71 9.39 10.05 7.01
N THR A 72 9.39 9.33 8.11
CA THR A 72 9.79 9.78 9.43
C THR A 72 11.12 9.13 9.80
N GLU A 73 11.87 9.77 10.68
CA GLU A 73 13.12 9.20 11.22
C GLU A 73 12.84 7.87 11.95
#